data_AF-A0A955T5R9-F1
#
_entry.id   AF-A0A955T5R9-F1
#
_cell.length_a   1.000
_cell.length_b   1.000
_cell.length_c   1.000
_cell.angle_alpha   90.00
_cell.angle_beta   90.00
_cell.angle_gamma   90.00
#
_symmetry.space_group_name_H-M   'P 1'
#
loop_
_entity.id
_entity.type
_entity.pdbx_description
1 polymer ?
#
loop_
_entity_poly.entity_id
_entity_poly.type
_entity_poly.pdbx_seq_one_letter_code
_entity_poly.pdbx_strand_id
1 'polypeptide(L)'
;MSLTRLNNNLTSLTNRNNLNERTDGLRSSLEKLSSGLAINRASDNAALLSISENLRSQISGLNQSIENAASGVNLANTAEGALGETSAQLQRIRDLTLQAGNGALDETALQAIQDEIDTAVAEIDRIGGDTQFATQSLLDGGGDGGSQSFSFQVGANVDQNVELELGDVRGEALGLTGIDVTSAEGRANALDAVDAAVGQVNEQRSRIGAFSNGLESSISNLGVAAENLTASESRIRDTDVASETARLIRDRFLLEAGISTQVQSNLSQAGVLSLLG
;
A
#
# COMPACT_ATOMS: atom_id res chain seq x y z
N MET A 1 9.97 73.14 -6.78
CA MET A 1 10.34 71.81 -6.25
C MET A 1 10.50 71.91 -4.73
N SER A 2 9.44 71.63 -3.97
CA SER A 2 9.47 71.61 -2.51
C SER A 2 10.02 70.25 -2.06
N LEU A 3 11.32 70.18 -1.79
CA LEU A 3 12.01 68.94 -1.37
C LEU A 3 12.68 69.02 0.01
N THR A 4 12.40 70.05 0.81
CA THR A 4 12.97 70.21 2.16
C THR A 4 11.90 70.34 3.23
N ARG A 5 11.11 69.27 3.41
CA ARG A 5 10.41 69.03 4.68
C ARG A 5 11.35 68.22 5.58
N LEU A 6 11.98 68.87 6.56
CA LEU A 6 12.97 68.27 7.47
C LEU A 6 12.35 67.32 8.52
N ASN A 7 11.07 67.48 8.83
CA ASN A 7 10.40 66.74 9.92
C ASN A 7 9.89 65.35 9.51
N ASN A 8 9.68 65.10 8.22
CA ASN A 8 9.26 63.80 7.69
C ASN A 8 10.09 63.48 6.44
N ASN A 9 11.05 62.57 6.58
CA ASN A 9 11.89 62.11 5.48
C ASN A 9 11.14 61.10 4.61
N LEU A 10 10.50 61.59 3.54
CA LEU A 10 9.74 60.73 2.64
C LEU A 10 10.63 59.66 1.99
N THR A 11 11.86 60.01 1.60
CA THR A 11 12.82 59.10 0.95
C THR A 11 13.27 57.97 1.89
N SER A 12 13.51 58.29 3.17
CA SER A 12 13.82 57.31 4.21
C SER A 12 12.61 56.42 4.54
N LEU A 13 11.40 56.97 4.57
CA LEU A 13 10.16 56.19 4.76
C LEU A 13 9.93 55.20 3.60
N THR A 14 10.09 55.64 2.36
CA THR A 14 9.99 54.76 1.18
C THR A 14 11.09 53.70 1.16
N ASN A 15 12.33 54.07 1.50
CA ASN A 15 13.43 53.11 1.58
C ASN A 15 13.21 52.08 2.70
N ARG A 16 12.69 52.49 3.86
CA ARG A 16 12.36 51.58 4.96
C ARG A 16 11.24 50.61 4.59
N ASN A 17 10.21 51.05 3.87
CA ASN A 17 9.16 50.16 3.37
C ASN A 17 9.72 49.15 2.36
N ASN A 18 10.56 49.60 1.42
CA ASN A 18 11.25 48.70 0.49
C ASN A 18 12.17 47.69 1.22
N LEU A 19 12.90 48.12 2.26
CA LEU A 19 13.75 47.24 3.07
C LEU A 19 12.92 46.17 3.80
N ASN A 20 11.75 46.53 4.33
CA ASN A 20 10.83 45.57 4.95
C ASN A 20 10.34 44.53 3.93
N GLU A 21 9.88 44.97 2.76
CA GLU A 21 9.46 44.06 1.68
C GLU A 21 10.59 43.11 1.24
N ARG A 22 11.83 43.61 1.10
CA ARG A 22 13.01 42.79 0.77
C ARG A 22 13.36 41.80 1.87
N THR A 23 13.22 42.20 3.13
CA THR A 23 13.46 41.34 4.29
C THR A 23 12.43 40.21 4.35
N ASP A 24 11.18 40.49 4.03
CA ASP A 24 10.11 39.49 3.99
C ASP A 24 10.28 38.53 2.79
N GLY A 25 10.69 39.04 1.63
CA GLY A 25 11.08 38.22 0.48
C GLY A 25 12.24 37.27 0.80
N LEU A 26 13.30 37.77 1.45
CA LEU A 26 14.42 36.95 1.90
C LEU A 26 13.98 35.83 2.86
N ARG A 27 13.13 36.16 3.85
CA ARG A 27 12.58 35.16 4.80
C ARG A 27 11.78 34.09 4.07
N SER A 28 10.94 34.48 3.12
CA SER A 28 10.14 33.55 2.31
C SER A 28 11.03 32.64 1.46
N SER A 29 12.05 33.18 0.77
CA SER A 29 12.99 32.36 0.01
C SER A 29 13.80 31.40 0.89
N LEU A 30 14.19 31.83 2.09
CA LEU A 30 14.84 30.94 3.06
C LEU A 30 13.90 29.83 3.54
N GLU A 31 12.63 30.14 3.81
CA GLU A 31 11.61 29.15 4.19
C GLU A 31 11.39 28.12 3.07
N LYS A 32 11.27 28.57 1.81
CA LYS A 32 11.11 27.69 0.64
C LYS A 32 12.33 26.83 0.36
N LEU A 33 13.54 27.40 0.46
CA LEU A 33 14.78 26.63 0.30
C LEU A 33 15.02 25.65 1.45
N SER A 34 14.62 26.00 2.67
CA SER A 34 14.77 25.12 3.84
C SER A 34 13.76 23.97 3.85
N SER A 35 12.53 24.22 3.39
CA SER A 35 11.47 23.21 3.30
C SER A 35 11.55 22.38 2.02
N GLY A 36 12.16 22.93 0.96
CA GLY A 36 12.07 22.38 -0.39
C GLY A 36 10.73 22.64 -1.08
N LEU A 37 9.77 23.31 -0.42
CA LEU A 37 8.40 23.48 -0.89
C LEU A 37 8.13 24.92 -1.31
N ALA A 38 7.53 25.09 -2.49
CA ALA A 38 7.15 26.39 -3.05
C ALA A 38 5.94 26.98 -2.28
N ILE A 39 5.12 26.12 -1.68
CA ILE A 39 3.91 26.45 -0.93
C ILE A 39 4.04 25.84 0.46
N ASN A 40 4.31 26.69 1.46
CA ASN A 40 4.47 26.26 2.86
C ASN A 40 3.25 26.59 3.72
N ARG A 41 2.52 27.66 3.37
CA ARG A 41 1.39 28.16 4.16
C ARG A 41 0.17 28.40 3.27
N ALA A 42 -1.02 28.37 3.88
CA ALA A 42 -2.26 28.73 3.18
C ALA A 42 -2.27 30.17 2.67
N SER A 43 -1.46 31.05 3.26
CA SER A 43 -1.25 32.43 2.81
C SER A 43 -0.50 32.54 1.48
N ASP A 44 0.31 31.53 1.12
CA ASP A 44 1.11 31.57 -0.11
C ASP A 44 0.23 31.30 -1.34
N ASN A 45 -0.59 30.24 -1.24
CA ASN A 45 -1.64 29.93 -2.22
C ASN A 45 -2.64 28.91 -1.64
N ALA A 46 -3.79 29.38 -1.16
CA ALA A 46 -4.80 28.52 -0.54
C ALA A 46 -5.36 27.45 -1.51
N ALA A 47 -5.54 27.79 -2.79
CA ALA A 47 -6.09 26.86 -3.78
C ALA A 47 -5.12 25.72 -4.11
N LEU A 48 -3.85 26.05 -4.40
CA LEU A 48 -2.84 25.04 -4.69
C LEU A 48 -2.48 24.19 -3.47
N LEU A 49 -2.49 24.78 -2.27
CA LEU A 49 -2.32 24.01 -1.03
C LEU A 49 -3.46 23.00 -0.83
N SER A 50 -4.71 23.39 -1.09
CA SER A 50 -5.84 22.46 -0.98
C SER A 50 -5.73 21.31 -1.97
N ILE A 51 -5.31 21.59 -3.21
CA ILE A 51 -5.09 20.55 -4.23
C ILE A 51 -3.96 19.61 -3.81
N SER A 52 -2.82 20.15 -3.34
CA SER A 52 -1.68 19.31 -2.93
C SER A 52 -2.01 18.45 -1.71
N GLU A 53 -2.75 18.95 -0.72
CA GLU A 53 -3.19 18.11 0.41
C GLU A 53 -4.17 17.01 -0.02
N ASN A 54 -5.08 17.29 -0.96
CA ASN A 54 -5.94 16.25 -1.55
C ASN A 54 -5.14 15.20 -2.33
N LEU A 55 -4.10 15.61 -3.07
CA LEU A 55 -3.20 14.70 -3.78
C LEU A 55 -2.41 13.84 -2.79
N ARG A 56 -1.88 14.42 -1.71
CA ARG A 56 -1.15 13.68 -0.67
C ARG A 56 -2.05 12.68 0.06
N SER A 57 -3.29 13.06 0.35
CA SER A 57 -4.27 12.13 0.92
C SER A 57 -4.53 10.95 -0.01
N GLN A 58 -4.71 11.21 -1.31
CA GLN A 58 -4.88 10.16 -2.31
C GLN A 58 -3.64 9.27 -2.45
N ILE A 59 -2.44 9.85 -2.53
CA ILE A 59 -1.18 9.09 -2.60
C ILE A 59 -1.02 8.20 -1.36
N SER A 60 -1.30 8.72 -0.17
CA SER A 60 -1.26 7.94 1.07
C SER A 60 -2.28 6.79 1.04
N GLY A 61 -3.49 7.03 0.54
CA GLY A 61 -4.53 6.01 0.37
C GLY A 61 -4.12 4.93 -0.63
N LEU A 62 -3.52 5.32 -1.77
CA LEU A 62 -3.00 4.38 -2.77
C LEU A 62 -1.86 3.53 -2.22
N ASN A 63 -0.91 4.13 -1.50
CA ASN A 63 0.19 3.39 -0.88
C ASN A 63 -0.33 2.37 0.14
N GLN A 64 -1.28 2.75 1.00
CA GLN A 64 -1.90 1.81 1.92
C GLN A 64 -2.67 0.71 1.18
N SER A 65 -3.32 1.03 0.06
CA SER A 65 -4.03 0.06 -0.77
C SER A 65 -3.08 -0.95 -1.42
N ILE A 66 -1.88 -0.51 -1.82
CA ILE A 66 -0.82 -1.40 -2.33
C ILE A 66 -0.37 -2.38 -1.23
N GLU A 67 -0.15 -1.91 -0.01
CA GLU A 67 0.22 -2.76 1.13
C GLU A 67 -0.90 -3.74 1.51
N ASN A 68 -2.16 -3.30 1.48
CA ASN A 68 -3.32 -4.16 1.71
C ASN A 68 -3.42 -5.26 0.64
N ALA A 69 -3.24 -4.91 -0.64
CA ALA A 69 -3.23 -5.87 -1.74
C ALA A 69 -2.06 -6.84 -1.63
N ALA A 70 -0.86 -6.37 -1.27
CA ALA A 70 0.30 -7.23 -1.04
C ALA A 70 0.06 -8.21 0.12
N SER A 71 -0.62 -7.77 1.18
CA SER A 71 -1.05 -8.64 2.28
C SER A 71 -2.04 -9.71 1.80
N GLY A 72 -2.97 -9.35 0.90
CA GLY A 72 -3.88 -10.30 0.26
C GLY A 72 -3.16 -11.34 -0.59
N VAL A 73 -2.13 -10.95 -1.34
CA VAL A 73 -1.27 -11.90 -2.07
C VAL A 73 -0.53 -12.84 -1.12
N ASN A 74 -0.03 -12.33 0.01
CA ASN A 74 0.64 -13.17 1.01
C ASN A 74 -0.31 -14.19 1.67
N LEU A 75 -1.53 -13.77 1.99
CA LEU A 75 -2.58 -14.66 2.49
C LEU A 75 -2.92 -15.74 1.45
N ALA A 76 -3.13 -15.34 0.19
CA ALA A 76 -3.39 -16.23 -0.93
C ALA A 76 -2.26 -17.26 -1.13
N ASN A 77 -0.99 -16.83 -1.06
CA ASN A 77 0.17 -17.72 -1.16
C ASN A 77 0.25 -18.72 0.02
N THR A 78 -0.16 -18.30 1.21
CA THR A 78 -0.20 -19.18 2.39
C THR A 78 -1.27 -20.26 2.22
N ALA A 79 -2.46 -19.87 1.76
CA ALA A 79 -3.53 -20.80 1.44
C ALA A 79 -3.13 -21.76 0.28
N GLU A 80 -2.54 -21.25 -0.80
CA GLU A 80 -2.10 -22.06 -1.95
C GLU A 80 -1.03 -23.09 -1.54
N GLY A 81 -0.10 -22.71 -0.66
CA GLY A 81 0.90 -23.65 -0.13
C GLY A 81 0.28 -24.82 0.63
N ALA A 82 -0.70 -24.53 1.50
CA ALA A 82 -1.43 -25.56 2.22
C ALA A 82 -2.28 -26.45 1.28
N LEU A 83 -2.97 -25.87 0.30
CA LEU A 83 -3.73 -26.63 -0.70
C LEU A 83 -2.84 -27.48 -1.61
N GLY A 84 -1.61 -27.04 -1.86
CA GLY A 84 -0.59 -27.84 -2.54
C GLY A 84 -0.26 -29.12 -1.79
N GLU A 85 -0.11 -29.03 -0.47
CA GLU A 85 0.13 -30.21 0.39
C GLU A 85 -1.12 -31.10 0.48
N THR A 86 -2.32 -30.51 0.65
CA THR A 86 -3.59 -31.27 0.60
C THR A 86 -3.73 -32.02 -0.71
N SER A 87 -3.40 -31.40 -1.85
CA SER A 87 -3.43 -32.06 -3.15
C SER A 87 -2.43 -33.22 -3.24
N ALA A 88 -1.26 -33.12 -2.60
CA ALA A 88 -0.28 -34.20 -2.58
C ALA A 88 -0.78 -35.39 -1.73
N GLN A 89 -1.39 -35.12 -0.57
CA GLN A 89 -1.99 -36.17 0.27
C GLN A 89 -3.19 -36.84 -0.42
N LEU A 90 -4.04 -36.09 -1.14
CA LEU A 90 -5.12 -36.68 -1.94
C LEU A 90 -4.60 -37.61 -3.04
N GLN A 91 -3.52 -37.24 -3.72
CA GLN A 91 -2.87 -38.12 -4.70
C GLN A 91 -2.30 -39.38 -4.04
N ARG A 92 -1.69 -39.25 -2.86
CA ARG A 92 -1.23 -40.41 -2.08
C ARG A 92 -2.39 -41.34 -1.70
N ILE A 93 -3.52 -40.82 -1.23
CA ILE A 93 -4.72 -41.62 -0.92
C ILE A 93 -5.21 -42.35 -2.17
N ARG A 94 -5.22 -41.69 -3.33
CA ARG A 94 -5.58 -42.32 -4.61
C ARG A 94 -4.65 -43.49 -4.92
N ASP A 95 -3.34 -43.30 -4.83
CA ASP A 95 -2.35 -44.34 -5.12
C ASP A 95 -2.48 -45.54 -4.17
N LEU A 96 -2.70 -45.28 -2.88
CA LEU A 96 -2.97 -46.30 -1.87
C LEU A 96 -4.27 -47.07 -2.15
N THR A 97 -5.32 -46.38 -2.57
CA THR A 97 -6.60 -47.00 -2.96
C THR A 97 -6.43 -47.89 -4.19
N LEU A 98 -5.62 -47.46 -5.17
CA LEU A 98 -5.27 -48.28 -6.33
C LEU A 98 -4.39 -49.48 -5.94
N GLN A 99 -3.49 -49.31 -4.97
CA GLN A 99 -2.66 -50.39 -4.43
C GLN A 99 -3.50 -51.45 -3.71
N ALA A 100 -4.43 -51.05 -2.86
CA ALA A 100 -5.43 -51.94 -2.25
C ALA A 100 -6.29 -52.67 -3.31
N GLY A 101 -6.33 -52.12 -4.52
CA GLY A 101 -6.90 -52.72 -5.73
C GLY A 101 -6.33 -54.08 -6.13
N ASN A 102 -5.11 -54.40 -5.70
CA ASN A 102 -4.36 -55.57 -6.14
C ASN A 102 -4.88 -56.85 -5.47
N GLY A 103 -5.41 -57.79 -6.26
CA GLY A 103 -5.99 -59.05 -5.77
C GLY A 103 -5.02 -60.06 -5.15
N ALA A 104 -3.73 -59.74 -5.06
CA ALA A 104 -2.72 -60.57 -4.39
C ALA A 104 -2.51 -60.20 -2.90
N LEU A 105 -3.19 -59.17 -2.38
CA LEU A 105 -3.06 -58.70 -1.01
C LEU A 105 -3.93 -59.53 -0.05
N ASP A 106 -3.43 -59.75 1.17
CA ASP A 106 -4.19 -60.34 2.27
C ASP A 106 -4.91 -59.25 3.10
N GLU A 107 -5.82 -59.67 3.98
CA GLU A 107 -6.63 -58.77 4.82
C GLU A 107 -5.75 -57.89 5.73
N THR A 108 -4.62 -58.42 6.21
CA THR A 108 -3.64 -57.66 7.00
C THR A 108 -2.95 -56.55 6.19
N ALA A 109 -2.61 -56.81 4.93
CA ALA A 109 -2.03 -55.79 4.06
C ALA A 109 -3.06 -54.74 3.65
N LEU A 110 -4.32 -55.13 3.45
CA LEU A 110 -5.41 -54.18 3.20
C LEU A 110 -5.66 -53.27 4.40
N GLN A 111 -5.64 -53.82 5.62
CA GLN A 111 -5.76 -53.03 6.85
C GLN A 111 -4.58 -52.06 7.02
N ALA A 112 -3.35 -52.48 6.71
CA ALA A 112 -2.19 -51.59 6.77
C ALA A 112 -2.28 -50.41 5.77
N ILE A 113 -2.85 -50.65 4.58
CA ILE A 113 -3.12 -49.58 3.61
C ILE A 113 -4.22 -48.65 4.12
N GLN A 114 -5.28 -49.19 4.72
CA GLN A 114 -6.34 -48.39 5.33
C GLN A 114 -5.79 -47.47 6.43
N ASP A 115 -4.92 -47.98 7.32
CA ASP A 115 -4.29 -47.19 8.38
C ASP A 115 -3.43 -46.04 7.79
N GLU A 116 -2.79 -46.25 6.64
CA GLU A 116 -2.03 -45.22 5.93
C GLU A 116 -2.95 -44.16 5.29
N ILE A 117 -4.09 -44.57 4.74
CA ILE A 117 -5.12 -43.67 4.23
C ILE A 117 -5.70 -42.82 5.37
N ASP A 118 -6.05 -43.43 6.51
CA ASP A 118 -6.58 -42.73 7.67
C ASP A 118 -5.57 -41.69 8.20
N THR A 119 -4.28 -42.03 8.19
CA THR A 119 -3.21 -41.09 8.54
C THR A 119 -3.12 -39.93 7.55
N ALA A 120 -3.25 -40.20 6.24
CA ALA A 120 -3.24 -39.16 5.22
C ALA A 120 -4.46 -38.23 5.32
N VAL A 121 -5.64 -38.76 5.64
CA VAL A 121 -6.86 -37.97 5.91
C VAL A 121 -6.68 -37.12 7.17
N ALA A 122 -6.13 -37.67 8.25
CA ALA A 122 -5.85 -36.91 9.45
C ALA A 122 -4.83 -35.78 9.21
N GLU A 123 -3.86 -35.99 8.31
CA GLU A 123 -2.92 -34.94 7.90
C GLU A 123 -3.62 -33.83 7.09
N ILE A 124 -4.57 -34.19 6.20
CA ILE A 124 -5.42 -33.20 5.50
C ILE A 124 -6.22 -32.38 6.51
N ASP A 125 -6.83 -33.02 7.51
CA ASP A 125 -7.57 -32.34 8.58
C ASP A 125 -6.68 -31.38 9.37
N ARG A 126 -5.46 -31.82 9.67
CA ARG A 126 -4.45 -30.99 10.36
C ARG A 126 -4.05 -29.79 9.53
N ILE A 127 -3.79 -29.96 8.24
CA ILE A 127 -3.46 -28.86 7.32
C ILE A 127 -4.64 -27.87 7.25
N GLY A 128 -5.86 -28.35 7.08
CA GLY A 128 -7.06 -27.50 7.04
C GLY A 128 -7.27 -26.71 8.34
N GLY A 129 -7.07 -27.35 9.49
CA GLY A 129 -7.27 -26.74 10.81
C GLY A 129 -6.13 -25.85 11.33
N ASP A 130 -4.87 -26.17 10.99
CA ASP A 130 -3.69 -25.44 11.50
C ASP A 130 -3.25 -24.30 10.57
N THR A 131 -3.77 -24.23 9.33
CA THR A 131 -3.38 -23.18 8.37
C THR A 131 -4.00 -21.85 8.77
N GLN A 132 -3.15 -20.95 9.26
CA GLN A 132 -3.55 -19.63 9.73
C GLN A 132 -2.67 -18.51 9.13
N PHE A 133 -3.28 -17.35 8.90
CA PHE A 133 -2.58 -16.11 8.60
C PHE A 133 -2.97 -15.04 9.61
N ALA A 134 -1.98 -14.44 10.28
CA ALA A 134 -2.21 -13.42 11.30
C ALA A 134 -3.28 -13.80 12.35
N THR A 135 -3.33 -15.08 12.75
CA THR A 135 -4.28 -15.72 13.70
C THR A 135 -5.67 -16.07 13.16
N GLN A 136 -5.96 -15.76 11.90
CA GLN A 136 -7.20 -16.18 11.25
C GLN A 136 -6.96 -17.51 10.52
N SER A 137 -7.75 -18.54 10.83
CA SER A 137 -7.77 -19.78 10.05
C SER A 137 -8.19 -19.49 8.62
N LEU A 138 -7.61 -20.19 7.65
CA LEU A 138 -7.89 -19.95 6.23
C LEU A 138 -8.77 -21.02 5.58
N LEU A 139 -8.67 -22.27 6.04
CA LEU A 139 -9.13 -23.45 5.29
C LEU A 139 -10.05 -24.38 6.11
N ASP A 140 -10.56 -23.92 7.25
CA ASP A 140 -11.46 -24.67 8.14
C ASP A 140 -12.95 -24.38 7.88
N GLY A 141 -13.26 -23.60 6.83
CA GLY A 141 -14.62 -23.16 6.49
C GLY A 141 -15.23 -22.12 7.43
N GLY A 142 -14.47 -21.62 8.40
CA GLY A 142 -14.98 -20.80 9.48
C GLY A 142 -15.78 -21.63 10.50
N GLY A 143 -16.11 -21.04 11.64
CA GLY A 143 -16.74 -21.75 12.77
C GLY A 143 -18.08 -22.45 12.48
N ASP A 144 -18.66 -22.28 11.29
CA ASP A 144 -19.92 -22.89 10.82
C ASP A 144 -19.73 -23.87 9.65
N GLY A 145 -18.48 -24.21 9.26
CA GLY A 145 -18.18 -25.22 8.23
C GLY A 145 -18.54 -24.81 6.79
N GLY A 146 -18.53 -23.51 6.50
CA GLY A 146 -18.88 -22.92 5.21
C GLY A 146 -17.66 -22.46 4.41
N SER A 147 -17.75 -21.27 3.80
CA SER A 147 -16.62 -20.58 3.18
C SER A 147 -16.24 -19.35 4.00
N GLN A 148 -14.94 -19.12 4.17
CA GLN A 148 -14.40 -17.89 4.75
C GLN A 148 -14.18 -16.85 3.66
N SER A 149 -14.79 -15.69 3.83
CA SER A 149 -14.59 -14.53 2.98
C SER A 149 -13.56 -13.57 3.56
N PHE A 150 -12.57 -13.19 2.76
CA PHE A 150 -11.58 -12.18 3.08
C PHE A 150 -11.72 -11.00 2.12
N SER A 151 -12.14 -9.85 2.64
CA SER A 151 -12.24 -8.61 1.87
C SER A 151 -10.99 -7.76 2.00
N PHE A 152 -10.38 -7.37 0.89
CA PHE A 152 -9.23 -6.48 0.84
C PHE A 152 -9.61 -5.16 0.18
N GLN A 153 -9.32 -4.05 0.84
CA GLN A 153 -9.50 -2.71 0.30
C GLN A 153 -8.33 -2.38 -0.63
N VAL A 154 -8.58 -2.42 -1.94
CA VAL A 154 -7.61 -2.24 -3.03
C VAL A 154 -7.94 -0.97 -3.81
N GLY A 155 -8.03 0.14 -3.09
CA GLY A 155 -8.29 1.45 -3.68
C GLY A 155 -8.46 2.55 -2.64
N ALA A 156 -8.19 3.79 -3.07
CA ALA A 156 -8.23 4.98 -2.21
C ALA A 156 -9.66 5.46 -1.88
N ASN A 157 -10.68 4.98 -2.60
CA ASN A 157 -12.09 5.35 -2.39
C ASN A 157 -12.87 4.24 -1.68
N VAL A 158 -13.99 4.62 -1.05
CA VAL A 158 -14.92 3.67 -0.42
C VAL A 158 -15.42 2.64 -1.44
N ASP A 159 -15.61 1.40 -0.99
CA ASP A 159 -16.14 0.27 -1.76
C ASP A 159 -15.25 -0.30 -2.88
N GLN A 160 -13.96 0.03 -2.88
CA GLN A 160 -12.97 -0.59 -3.78
C GLN A 160 -12.39 -1.88 -3.17
N ASN A 161 -13.27 -2.85 -2.91
CA ASN A 161 -12.92 -4.11 -2.27
C ASN A 161 -12.78 -5.26 -3.28
N VAL A 162 -11.81 -6.13 -3.03
CA VAL A 162 -11.67 -7.42 -3.70
C VAL A 162 -11.84 -8.50 -2.64
N GLU A 163 -12.72 -9.46 -2.90
CA GLU A 163 -13.04 -10.55 -1.99
C GLU A 163 -12.39 -11.85 -2.44
N LEU A 164 -11.88 -12.62 -1.48
CA LEU A 164 -11.42 -13.99 -1.66
C LEU A 164 -12.26 -14.91 -0.79
N GLU A 165 -12.93 -15.87 -1.41
CA GLU A 165 -13.65 -16.93 -0.72
C GLU A 165 -12.78 -18.20 -0.66
N LEU A 166 -12.57 -18.72 0.55
CA LEU A 166 -11.87 -19.98 0.80
C LEU A 166 -12.85 -20.98 1.43
N GLY A 167 -13.00 -22.15 0.81
CA GLY A 167 -13.80 -23.25 1.34
C GLY A 167 -13.05 -24.06 2.38
N ASP A 168 -13.82 -24.86 3.15
CA ASP A 168 -13.30 -25.90 4.03
C ASP A 168 -12.64 -27.02 3.20
N VAL A 169 -11.45 -27.45 3.60
CA VAL A 169 -10.70 -28.54 2.94
C VAL A 169 -10.43 -29.73 3.85
N ARG A 170 -11.07 -29.77 5.02
CA ARG A 170 -11.00 -30.94 5.91
C ARG A 170 -11.72 -32.14 5.29
N GLY A 171 -11.38 -33.33 5.76
CA GLY A 171 -11.90 -34.60 5.28
C GLY A 171 -13.43 -34.70 5.33
N GLU A 172 -14.10 -34.04 6.28
CA GLU A 172 -15.56 -33.96 6.31
C GLU A 172 -16.14 -33.20 5.11
N ALA A 173 -15.61 -32.01 4.83
CA ALA A 173 -16.06 -31.16 3.72
C ALA A 173 -15.71 -31.77 2.34
N LEU A 174 -14.54 -32.42 2.24
CA LEU A 174 -14.08 -33.10 1.04
C LEU A 174 -14.76 -34.47 0.81
N GLY A 175 -15.59 -34.94 1.74
CA GLY A 175 -16.28 -36.23 1.61
C GLY A 175 -15.37 -37.45 1.77
N LEU A 176 -14.27 -37.31 2.50
CA LEU A 176 -13.29 -38.36 2.78
C LEU A 176 -13.63 -39.17 4.05
N THR A 177 -14.78 -38.90 4.68
CA THR A 177 -15.21 -39.62 5.89
C THR A 177 -15.76 -41.00 5.54
N GLY A 178 -15.25 -42.03 6.21
CA GLY A 178 -15.72 -43.41 6.02
C GLY A 178 -15.19 -44.09 4.75
N ILE A 179 -14.03 -43.68 4.24
CA ILE A 179 -13.30 -44.42 3.20
C ILE A 179 -12.95 -45.81 3.74
N ASP A 180 -13.39 -46.85 3.02
CA ASP A 180 -13.04 -48.25 3.29
C ASP A 180 -12.47 -48.87 2.02
N VAL A 181 -11.19 -49.23 2.03
CA VAL A 181 -10.51 -49.88 0.89
C VAL A 181 -10.43 -51.40 0.98
N THR A 182 -11.00 -52.01 2.04
CA THR A 182 -10.96 -53.46 2.24
C THR A 182 -11.89 -54.20 1.29
N SER A 183 -12.99 -53.57 0.87
CA SER A 183 -13.96 -54.12 -0.07
C SER A 183 -13.76 -53.58 -1.49
N ALA A 184 -14.18 -54.36 -2.50
CA ALA A 184 -14.09 -53.92 -3.91
C ALA A 184 -15.02 -52.72 -4.21
N GLU A 185 -16.19 -52.68 -3.57
CA GLU A 185 -17.15 -51.58 -3.68
C GLU A 185 -16.64 -50.33 -2.95
N GLY A 186 -16.08 -50.50 -1.75
CA GLY A 186 -15.49 -49.40 -0.98
C GLY A 186 -14.32 -48.72 -1.71
N ARG A 187 -13.47 -49.48 -2.40
CA ARG A 187 -12.40 -48.93 -3.26
C ARG A 187 -12.92 -48.07 -4.41
N ALA A 188 -14.03 -48.48 -5.05
CA ALA A 188 -14.62 -47.69 -6.12
C ALA A 188 -15.16 -46.36 -5.57
N ASN A 189 -15.89 -46.42 -4.45
CA ASN A 189 -16.40 -45.23 -3.76
C ASN A 189 -15.27 -44.31 -3.28
N ALA A 190 -14.17 -44.87 -2.79
CA ALA A 190 -12.99 -44.13 -2.34
C ALA A 190 -12.32 -43.38 -3.51
N LEU A 191 -12.19 -44.01 -4.69
CA LEU A 191 -11.66 -43.34 -5.88
C LEU A 191 -12.56 -42.19 -6.32
N ASP A 192 -13.89 -42.40 -6.34
CA ASP A 192 -14.84 -41.36 -6.70
C ASP A 192 -14.80 -40.19 -5.71
N ALA A 193 -14.72 -40.46 -4.40
CA ALA A 193 -14.58 -39.45 -3.36
C ALA A 193 -13.28 -38.65 -3.50
N VAL A 194 -12.15 -39.33 -3.73
CA VAL A 194 -10.85 -38.67 -3.90
C VAL A 194 -10.80 -37.85 -5.19
N ASP A 195 -11.34 -38.34 -6.30
CA ASP A 195 -11.40 -37.58 -7.55
C ASP A 195 -12.30 -36.33 -7.41
N ALA A 196 -13.41 -36.43 -6.67
CA ALA A 196 -14.23 -35.28 -6.33
C ALA A 196 -13.49 -34.27 -5.43
N ALA A 197 -12.80 -34.74 -4.39
CA ALA A 197 -12.00 -33.90 -3.49
C ALA A 197 -10.87 -33.18 -4.24
N VAL A 198 -10.16 -33.87 -5.13
CA VAL A 198 -9.14 -33.27 -6.01
C VAL A 198 -9.76 -32.19 -6.90
N GLY A 199 -10.97 -32.42 -7.42
CA GLY A 199 -11.73 -31.42 -8.17
C GLY A 199 -11.99 -30.14 -7.36
N GLN A 200 -12.49 -30.28 -6.12
CA GLN A 200 -12.77 -29.15 -5.23
C GLN A 200 -11.51 -28.37 -4.86
N VAL A 201 -10.42 -29.06 -4.49
CA VAL A 201 -9.14 -28.42 -4.17
C VAL A 201 -8.60 -27.67 -5.39
N ASN A 202 -8.65 -28.25 -6.58
CA ASN A 202 -8.20 -27.58 -7.79
C ASN A 202 -9.04 -26.34 -8.14
N GLU A 203 -10.35 -26.38 -7.91
CA GLU A 203 -11.22 -25.21 -8.10
C GLU A 203 -10.85 -24.08 -7.13
N GLN A 204 -10.57 -24.40 -5.86
CA GLN A 204 -10.14 -23.41 -4.88
C GLN A 204 -8.78 -22.82 -5.22
N ARG A 205 -7.80 -23.64 -5.62
CA ARG A 205 -6.48 -23.19 -6.11
C ARG A 205 -6.59 -22.31 -7.36
N SER A 206 -7.50 -22.65 -8.27
CA SER A 206 -7.77 -21.84 -9.45
C SER A 206 -8.33 -20.46 -9.09
N ARG A 207 -9.27 -20.39 -8.13
CA ARG A 207 -9.80 -19.13 -7.59
C ARG A 207 -8.72 -18.29 -6.93
N ILE A 208 -7.87 -18.88 -6.09
CA ILE A 208 -6.74 -18.20 -5.45
C ILE A 208 -5.77 -17.66 -6.51
N GLY A 209 -5.43 -18.46 -7.52
CA GLY A 209 -4.56 -18.03 -8.62
C GLY A 209 -5.14 -16.85 -9.40
N ALA A 210 -6.44 -16.86 -9.71
CA ALA A 210 -7.12 -15.74 -10.36
C ALA A 210 -7.10 -14.48 -9.48
N PHE A 211 -7.37 -14.64 -8.18
CA PHE A 211 -7.33 -13.56 -7.20
C PHE A 211 -5.93 -12.93 -7.07
N SER A 212 -4.88 -13.73 -6.93
CA SER A 212 -3.49 -13.24 -6.86
C SER A 212 -3.09 -12.46 -8.11
N ASN A 213 -3.40 -12.99 -9.30
CA ASN A 213 -3.13 -12.27 -10.56
C ASN A 213 -3.90 -10.94 -10.64
N GLY A 214 -5.15 -10.92 -10.17
CA GLY A 214 -5.96 -9.71 -10.10
C GLY A 214 -5.37 -8.67 -9.15
N LEU A 215 -4.89 -9.09 -7.97
CA LEU A 215 -4.22 -8.21 -7.01
C LEU A 215 -2.88 -7.70 -7.52
N GLU A 216 -2.05 -8.53 -8.15
CA GLU A 216 -0.78 -8.09 -8.75
C GLU A 216 -1.00 -7.04 -9.85
N SER A 217 -2.02 -7.24 -10.70
CA SER A 217 -2.41 -6.25 -11.70
C SER A 217 -2.88 -4.95 -11.04
N SER A 218 -3.67 -5.05 -9.97
CA SER A 218 -4.15 -3.90 -9.20
C SER A 218 -2.99 -3.15 -8.53
N ILE A 219 -2.03 -3.85 -7.93
CA ILE A 219 -0.81 -3.27 -7.35
C ILE A 219 -0.04 -2.49 -8.41
N SER A 220 0.17 -3.07 -9.60
CA SER A 220 0.85 -2.38 -10.69
C SER A 220 0.10 -1.12 -11.13
N ASN A 221 -1.23 -1.18 -11.26
CA ASN A 221 -2.05 -0.03 -11.62
C ASN A 221 -2.02 1.07 -10.55
N LEU A 222 -2.18 0.71 -9.28
CA LEU A 222 -2.12 1.62 -8.14
C LEU A 222 -0.73 2.27 -8.02
N GLY A 223 0.34 1.52 -8.28
CA GLY A 223 1.71 2.02 -8.31
C GLY A 223 1.91 3.10 -9.38
N VAL A 224 1.43 2.84 -10.61
CA VAL A 224 1.46 3.84 -11.70
C VAL A 224 0.62 5.07 -11.35
N ALA A 225 -0.55 4.89 -10.73
CA ALA A 225 -1.37 6.01 -10.29
C ALA A 225 -0.66 6.84 -9.21
N ALA A 226 -0.06 6.19 -8.20
CA ALA A 226 0.67 6.85 -7.13
C ALA A 226 1.89 7.63 -7.66
N GLU A 227 2.63 7.07 -8.63
CA GLU A 227 3.76 7.75 -9.28
C GLU A 227 3.29 9.01 -10.03
N ASN A 228 2.23 8.90 -10.84
CA ASN A 228 1.70 10.03 -11.61
C ASN A 228 1.14 11.14 -10.71
N LEU A 229 0.47 10.78 -9.61
CA LEU A 229 -0.03 11.75 -8.63
C LEU A 229 1.13 12.40 -7.87
N THR A 230 2.17 11.64 -7.50
CA THR A 230 3.38 12.18 -6.85
C THR A 230 4.10 13.17 -7.77
N ALA A 231 4.25 12.84 -9.06
CA ALA A 231 4.82 13.76 -10.04
C ALA A 231 3.96 15.03 -10.22
N SER A 232 2.64 14.92 -10.08
CA SER A 232 1.73 16.07 -10.14
C SER A 232 1.79 16.93 -8.87
N GLU A 233 1.91 16.30 -7.71
CA GLU A 233 2.07 16.98 -6.42
C GLU A 233 3.40 17.72 -6.33
N SER A 234 4.50 17.08 -6.75
CA SER A 234 5.84 17.68 -6.88
C SER A 234 5.82 18.93 -7.75
N ARG A 235 5.17 18.90 -8.93
CA ARG A 235 5.05 20.09 -9.80
C ARG A 235 4.30 21.26 -9.14
N ILE A 236 3.39 20.97 -8.22
CA ILE A 236 2.59 21.99 -7.53
C ILE A 236 3.35 22.53 -6.32
N ARG A 237 4.01 21.64 -5.57
CA ARG A 237 4.51 21.95 -4.23
C ARG A 237 6.01 22.06 -4.13
N ASP A 238 6.80 21.47 -5.01
CA ASP A 238 8.27 21.53 -4.91
C ASP A 238 8.81 22.87 -5.42
N THR A 239 9.85 23.36 -4.74
CA THR A 239 10.58 24.56 -5.14
C THR A 239 11.62 24.22 -6.18
N ASP A 240 11.65 25.00 -7.26
CA ASP A 240 12.84 25.09 -8.12
C ASP A 240 13.96 25.82 -7.36
N VAL A 241 14.89 25.03 -6.83
CA VAL A 241 16.05 25.53 -6.04
C VAL A 241 16.90 26.51 -6.86
N ALA A 242 17.04 26.32 -8.17
CA ALA A 242 17.84 27.21 -9.00
C ALA A 242 17.18 28.59 -9.12
N SER A 243 15.86 28.63 -9.40
CA SER A 243 15.13 29.90 -9.43
C SER A 243 15.08 30.56 -8.06
N GLU A 244 14.89 29.80 -6.98
CA GLU A 244 14.71 30.38 -5.64
C GLU A 244 16.04 30.84 -5.03
N THR A 245 17.15 30.16 -5.31
CA THR A 245 18.50 30.66 -4.95
C THR A 245 18.85 31.95 -5.69
N ALA A 246 18.49 32.08 -6.97
CA ALA A 246 18.68 33.32 -7.72
C ALA A 246 17.87 34.48 -7.11
N ARG A 247 16.62 34.23 -6.68
CA ARG A 247 15.79 35.20 -5.96
C ARG A 247 16.42 35.58 -4.61
N LEU A 248 16.85 34.60 -3.83
CA LEU A 248 17.52 34.82 -2.54
C LEU A 248 18.75 35.72 -2.68
N ILE A 249 19.63 35.43 -3.66
CA ILE A 249 20.86 36.20 -3.91
C ILE A 249 20.51 37.63 -4.33
N ARG A 250 19.54 37.80 -5.25
CA ARG A 250 19.07 39.12 -5.67
C ARG A 250 18.55 39.92 -4.47
N ASP A 251 17.70 39.32 -3.64
CA ASP A 251 17.09 40.02 -2.51
C ASP A 251 18.11 40.32 -1.39
N ARG A 252 19.14 39.47 -1.19
CA ARG A 252 20.32 39.81 -0.36
C ARG A 252 21.07 41.04 -0.87
N PHE A 253 21.40 41.06 -2.16
CA PHE A 253 22.13 42.18 -2.75
C PHE A 253 21.33 43.49 -2.69
N LEU A 254 20.02 43.43 -2.96
CA LEU A 254 19.13 44.59 -2.87
C LEU A 254 18.93 45.08 -1.43
N LEU A 255 18.92 44.18 -0.44
CA LEU A 255 18.88 44.54 0.98
C LEU A 255 20.16 45.30 1.38
N GLU A 256 21.33 44.81 0.98
CA GLU A 256 22.62 45.46 1.24
C GLU A 256 22.72 46.84 0.58
N ALA A 257 22.33 46.94 -0.69
CA ALA A 257 22.24 48.21 -1.40
C ALA A 257 21.22 49.18 -0.75
N GLY A 258 20.07 48.66 -0.33
CA GLY A 258 19.03 49.41 0.37
C GLY A 258 19.52 50.00 1.69
N ILE A 259 20.28 49.25 2.49
CA ILE A 259 20.89 49.73 3.74
C ILE A 259 21.86 50.88 3.45
N SER A 260 22.70 50.75 2.41
CA SER A 260 23.62 51.80 2.00
C SER A 260 22.89 53.10 1.59
N THR A 261 21.83 52.98 0.78
CA THR A 261 21.01 54.15 0.38
C THR A 261 20.21 54.75 1.54
N GLN A 262 19.79 53.94 2.52
CA GLN A 262 19.11 54.39 3.74
C GLN A 262 20.07 55.20 4.63
N VAL A 263 21.32 54.74 4.78
CA VAL A 263 22.38 55.48 5.48
C VAL A 263 22.66 56.81 4.77
N GLN A 264 22.77 56.82 3.44
CA GLN A 264 22.95 58.04 2.66
C GLN A 264 21.77 59.01 2.77
N SER A 265 20.53 58.52 2.74
CA SER A 265 19.32 59.35 2.89
C SER A 265 19.28 60.04 4.26
N ASN A 266 19.66 59.34 5.32
CA ASN A 266 19.76 59.90 6.67
C ASN A 266 20.89 60.95 6.76
N LEU A 267 22.04 60.70 6.13
CA LEU A 267 23.16 61.65 6.09
C LEU A 267 22.83 62.94 5.32
N SER A 268 22.06 62.85 4.22
CA SER A 268 21.66 64.04 3.45
C SER A 268 20.83 65.03 4.28
N GLN A 269 20.03 64.55 5.23
CA GLN A 269 19.27 65.41 6.14
C GLN A 269 20.15 66.04 7.22
N ALA A 270 21.10 65.27 7.78
CA ALA A 270 22.06 65.79 8.75
C ALA A 270 22.99 66.85 8.12
N GLY A 271 23.39 66.67 6.85
CA GLY A 271 24.18 67.64 6.10
C GLY A 271 23.47 68.97 5.87
N VAL A 272 22.14 68.95 5.66
CA VAL A 272 21.34 70.18 5.55
C VAL A 272 21.24 70.92 6.89
N LEU A 273 21.08 70.20 8.00
CA LEU A 273 21.11 70.80 9.35
C LEU A 273 22.47 71.42 9.70
N SER A 274 23.57 70.80 9.24
CA SER A 274 24.93 71.33 9.40
C SER A 274 25.23 72.58 8.55
N LEU A 275 24.44 72.86 7.51
CA LEU A 275 24.59 74.04 6.65
C LEU A 275 23.76 75.25 7.13
N LEU A 276 22.89 75.04 8.12
CA LEU A 276 22.01 76.05 8.72
C LEU A 276 22.43 76.45 10.16
N GLY A 277 23.43 75.77 10.72
CA GLY A 277 24.00 76.03 12.06
C GLY A 277 25.34 76.73 11.99
#